data_AF-A0A239FFK4-F1
#
_entry.id   AF-A0A239FFK4-F1
#
_cell.length_a   1.000
_cell.length_b   1.000
_cell.length_c   1.000
_cell.angle_alpha   90.00
_cell.angle_beta   90.00
_cell.angle_gamma   90.00
#
_symmetry.space_group_name_H-M   'P 1'
#
loop_
_entity.id
_entity.type
_entity.pdbx_description
1 polymer ?
#
loop_
_entity_poly.entity_id
_entity_poly.type
_entity_poly.pdbx_seq_one_letter_code
_entity_poly.pdbx_strand_id
1 'polypeptide(L)'
;MSHPVSTVGVKLATACLACSISLGAAAQSASASAEPASAASASSPAVESRDKPSSKPRTASKSPKKHALDHSGKTQRGKASYYAKRFAGRKMADGTPMNPQADIAASKTLPLGTKAEVKNLENGKSEVVEIRDRGPYVDGRIVDLSPKVAEKLDIVEDGVAPVEVRPIEVPQPDGSVKLGDGARDNGASSSGR
;
A
#
# COMPACT_ATOMS: atom_id res chain seq x y z
N MET A 1 -53.49 -31.83 -37.46
CA MET A 1 -52.33 -32.40 -36.73
C MET A 1 -52.42 -31.97 -35.28
N SER A 2 -52.22 -32.93 -34.39
CA SER A 2 -52.26 -32.86 -32.93
C SER A 2 -51.15 -31.98 -32.32
N HIS A 3 -51.45 -31.45 -31.13
CA HIS A 3 -50.62 -31.31 -29.91
C HIS A 3 -50.57 -29.92 -29.24
N PRO A 4 -50.40 -29.87 -27.90
CA PRO A 4 -51.22 -29.04 -27.01
C PRO A 4 -50.43 -28.14 -26.02
N VAL A 5 -51.20 -27.43 -25.19
CA VAL A 5 -50.97 -26.87 -23.83
C VAL A 5 -49.55 -26.54 -23.34
N SER A 6 -49.39 -25.35 -22.74
CA SER A 6 -48.72 -25.21 -21.42
C SER A 6 -49.07 -23.88 -20.76
N THR A 7 -50.01 -23.95 -19.83
CA THR A 7 -50.27 -22.95 -18.78
C THR A 7 -49.21 -23.13 -17.70
N VAL A 8 -48.43 -22.09 -17.40
CA VAL A 8 -47.57 -22.07 -16.21
C VAL A 8 -48.06 -20.95 -15.29
N GLY A 9 -48.63 -21.36 -14.16
CA GLY A 9 -49.16 -20.49 -13.13
C GLY A 9 -48.07 -19.82 -12.31
N VAL A 10 -48.18 -18.50 -12.18
CA VAL A 10 -47.40 -17.70 -11.23
C VAL A 10 -48.09 -17.81 -9.87
N LYS A 11 -47.45 -18.51 -8.92
CA LYS A 11 -47.89 -18.56 -7.52
C LYS A 11 -47.51 -17.26 -6.82
N LEU A 12 -48.53 -16.50 -6.48
CA LEU A 12 -48.51 -15.43 -5.50
C LEU A 12 -48.33 -16.05 -4.10
N ALA A 13 -47.28 -15.66 -3.37
CA ALA A 13 -47.13 -15.99 -1.96
C ALA A 13 -46.71 -14.74 -1.20
N THR A 14 -47.72 -13.99 -0.80
CA THR A 14 -47.66 -12.96 0.24
C THR A 14 -47.60 -13.66 1.59
N ALA A 15 -46.61 -13.35 2.42
CA ALA A 15 -46.70 -13.61 3.86
C ALA A 15 -45.86 -12.58 4.62
N CYS A 16 -46.57 -11.59 5.16
CA CYS A 16 -46.13 -10.73 6.24
C CYS A 16 -45.73 -11.57 7.45
N LEU A 17 -44.63 -11.22 8.11
CA LEU A 17 -44.57 -11.39 9.56
C LEU A 17 -43.82 -10.20 10.16
N ALA A 18 -44.61 -9.27 10.68
CA ALA A 18 -44.17 -8.22 11.57
C ALA A 18 -43.71 -8.85 12.89
N CYS A 19 -42.53 -8.44 13.37
CA CYS A 19 -42.18 -8.52 14.78
C CYS A 19 -41.61 -7.16 15.20
N SER A 20 -42.53 -6.33 15.69
CA SER A 20 -42.28 -5.14 16.50
C SER A 20 -41.88 -5.54 17.92
N ILE A 21 -41.40 -4.54 18.69
CA ILE A 21 -41.01 -4.53 20.12
C ILE A 21 -39.48 -4.74 20.27
N SER A 22 -38.67 -3.75 20.66
CA SER A 22 -38.82 -2.88 21.83
C SER A 22 -38.32 -1.44 21.63
N LEU A 23 -39.11 -0.52 22.16
CA LEU A 23 -38.80 0.87 22.46
C LEU A 23 -37.90 0.91 23.73
N GLY A 24 -36.73 1.54 23.63
CA GLY A 24 -35.83 1.76 24.76
C GLY A 24 -35.23 3.16 24.70
N ALA A 25 -35.83 4.09 25.43
CA ALA A 25 -35.28 5.42 25.68
C ALA A 25 -34.43 5.38 26.95
N ALA A 26 -33.19 5.88 26.87
CA ALA A 26 -32.50 6.51 28.00
C ALA A 26 -31.32 7.33 27.47
N ALA A 27 -31.43 8.64 27.64
CA ALA A 27 -30.33 9.58 27.52
C ALA A 27 -29.27 9.32 28.59
N GLN A 28 -28.00 9.56 28.25
CA GLN A 28 -27.08 10.29 29.13
C GLN A 28 -25.82 10.73 28.39
N SER A 29 -25.57 12.04 28.51
CA SER A 29 -24.36 12.77 28.19
C SER A 29 -23.29 12.46 29.24
N ALA A 30 -22.01 12.31 28.85
CA ALA A 30 -20.88 12.63 29.73
C ALA A 30 -19.57 12.82 28.95
N SER A 31 -19.01 14.00 29.14
CA SER A 31 -17.64 14.44 28.85
C SER A 31 -16.66 13.88 29.89
N ALA A 32 -15.41 13.57 29.49
CA ALA A 32 -14.16 13.56 30.26
C ALA A 32 -13.10 12.73 29.47
N SER A 33 -12.04 13.29 28.89
CA SER A 33 -10.85 13.87 29.53
C SER A 33 -10.30 13.03 30.69
N ALA A 34 -9.25 12.25 30.44
CA ALA A 34 -8.10 12.11 31.33
C ALA A 34 -7.09 11.08 30.77
N GLU A 35 -5.83 11.51 30.69
CA GLU A 35 -4.64 10.66 30.80
C GLU A 35 -4.69 9.77 32.06
N PRO A 36 -3.79 8.78 32.14
CA PRO A 36 -2.77 8.98 33.17
C PRO A 36 -1.34 8.74 32.69
N ALA A 37 -0.50 9.58 33.28
CA ALA A 37 0.93 9.58 33.32
C ALA A 37 1.53 8.38 34.05
N SER A 38 2.87 8.37 34.06
CA SER A 38 3.79 7.84 35.09
C SER A 38 4.59 6.61 34.63
N ALA A 39 5.85 6.72 34.19
CA ALA A 39 7.09 7.12 34.88
C ALA A 39 7.92 5.91 35.35
N ALA A 40 9.21 5.90 34.96
CA ALA A 40 10.41 5.35 35.61
C ALA A 40 11.42 4.95 34.50
N SER A 41 12.52 5.69 34.22
CA SER A 41 13.70 6.06 35.03
C SER A 41 14.75 4.94 35.15
N ALA A 42 15.89 5.16 34.46
CA ALA A 42 17.29 4.84 34.83
C ALA A 42 18.17 5.03 33.56
N SER A 43 18.94 6.12 33.41
CA SER A 43 20.31 6.37 33.95
C SER A 43 21.31 5.29 33.47
N SER A 44 22.48 5.51 32.87
CA SER A 44 23.43 6.62 32.59
C SER A 44 24.60 5.99 31.76
N PRO A 45 25.80 6.57 31.53
CA PRO A 45 26.27 7.96 31.43
C PRO A 45 27.07 8.26 30.14
N ALA A 46 27.37 9.55 29.95
CA ALA A 46 28.46 10.04 29.13
C ALA A 46 29.84 9.69 29.73
N VAL A 47 30.79 9.27 28.90
CA VAL A 47 32.22 9.34 29.20
C VAL A 47 32.96 9.94 28.01
N GLU A 48 33.46 11.14 28.25
CA GLU A 48 34.49 11.85 27.49
C GLU A 48 35.82 11.11 27.65
N SER A 49 36.55 10.86 26.55
CA SER A 49 38.00 10.64 26.60
C SER A 49 38.62 11.09 25.29
N ARG A 50 39.40 12.17 25.40
CA ARG A 50 40.38 12.62 24.41
C ARG A 50 41.46 11.55 24.23
N ASP A 51 41.79 11.22 22.99
CA ASP A 51 43.18 11.05 22.55
C ASP A 51 43.27 11.05 21.01
N LYS A 52 44.27 11.73 20.46
CA LYS A 52 44.68 11.78 19.04
C LYS A 52 46.10 11.23 19.02
N PRO A 53 46.59 10.41 18.05
CA PRO A 53 46.81 10.92 16.69
C PRO A 53 46.81 9.85 15.55
N SER A 54 47.20 10.29 14.35
CA SER A 54 47.67 9.53 13.17
C SER A 54 46.67 9.01 12.13
N SER A 55 46.47 9.87 11.12
CA SER A 55 46.64 9.61 9.68
C SER A 55 46.22 8.25 9.11
N LYS A 56 45.04 8.24 8.47
CA LYS A 56 44.77 7.41 7.28
C LYS A 56 44.36 8.31 6.11
N PRO A 57 44.80 8.01 4.88
CA PRO A 57 44.51 8.83 3.71
C PRO A 57 42.99 8.85 3.48
N ARG A 58 42.45 10.04 3.18
CA ARG A 58 41.05 10.25 2.80
C ARG A 58 40.80 9.48 1.49
N THR A 59 40.40 8.21 1.59
CA THR A 59 39.86 7.48 0.45
C THR A 59 38.57 8.17 0.04
N ALA A 60 38.55 8.62 -1.22
CA ALA A 60 37.48 9.31 -1.91
C ALA A 60 36.08 9.05 -1.34
N SER A 61 35.42 10.15 -0.94
CA SER A 61 33.98 10.19 -0.74
C SER A 61 33.31 9.69 -2.03
N LYS A 62 32.82 8.45 -2.02
CA LYS A 62 31.89 7.98 -3.03
C LYS A 62 30.61 8.78 -2.84
N SER A 63 30.37 9.74 -3.73
CA SER A 63 29.10 10.46 -3.80
C SER A 63 27.95 9.46 -3.82
N PRO A 64 26.85 9.69 -3.07
CA PRO A 64 25.71 8.79 -3.08
C PRO A 64 25.17 8.72 -4.51
N LYS A 65 25.11 7.51 -5.09
CA LYS A 65 24.52 7.32 -6.42
C LYS A 65 23.04 7.69 -6.31
N LYS A 66 22.63 8.81 -6.89
CA LYS A 66 21.20 9.11 -7.08
C LYS A 66 20.62 7.97 -7.92
N HIS A 67 19.67 7.22 -7.37
CA HIS A 67 18.94 6.24 -8.17
C HIS A 67 18.17 7.01 -9.24
N ALA A 68 18.51 6.81 -10.51
CA ALA A 68 17.78 7.40 -11.61
C ALA A 68 16.36 6.82 -11.63
N LEU A 69 15.37 7.68 -11.89
CA LEU A 69 13.98 7.25 -11.99
C LEU A 69 13.78 6.45 -13.28
N ASP A 70 13.12 5.30 -13.16
CA ASP A 70 12.79 4.42 -14.27
C ASP A 70 11.44 4.80 -14.86
N HIS A 71 11.49 5.45 -16.02
CA HIS A 71 10.33 5.88 -16.79
C HIS A 71 9.93 4.89 -17.89
N SER A 72 10.59 3.73 -17.97
CA SER A 72 10.45 2.79 -19.09
C SER A 72 9.11 2.05 -19.11
N GLY A 73 8.45 1.94 -17.96
CA GLY A 73 7.24 1.13 -17.78
C GLY A 73 7.49 -0.38 -17.79
N LYS A 74 8.75 -0.80 -17.65
CA LYS A 74 9.12 -2.22 -17.60
C LYS A 74 8.72 -2.85 -16.28
N THR A 75 8.37 -4.13 -16.32
CA THR A 75 8.16 -4.95 -15.13
C THR A 75 9.43 -5.07 -14.29
N GLN A 76 9.29 -4.98 -12.97
CA GLN A 76 10.36 -5.12 -11.99
C GLN A 76 10.03 -6.27 -11.03
N ARG A 77 11.05 -7.02 -10.61
CA ARG A 77 10.91 -8.10 -9.61
C ARG A 77 11.84 -7.86 -8.43
N GLY A 78 11.38 -8.20 -7.24
CA GLY A 78 12.14 -7.99 -6.01
C GLY A 78 11.30 -8.32 -4.78
N LYS A 79 11.67 -7.77 -3.61
CA LYS A 79 10.88 -7.94 -2.39
C LYS A 79 10.00 -6.72 -2.12
N ALA A 80 8.80 -6.96 -1.63
CA ALA A 80 7.96 -5.97 -0.99
C ALA A 80 8.08 -6.06 0.53
N SER A 81 7.78 -4.94 1.17
CA SER A 81 7.40 -4.86 2.58
C SER A 81 6.25 -3.86 2.71
N TYR A 82 5.88 -3.48 3.93
CA TYR A 82 4.86 -2.47 4.16
C TYR A 82 5.23 -1.49 5.28
N TYR A 83 4.57 -0.34 5.30
CA TYR A 83 4.78 0.69 6.31
C TYR A 83 4.38 0.23 7.72
N ALA A 84 5.24 0.52 8.71
CA ALA A 84 4.85 0.40 10.10
C ALA A 84 3.77 1.43 10.48
N LYS A 85 2.87 1.07 11.42
CA LYS A 85 1.75 1.93 11.87
C LYS A 85 2.16 3.35 12.29
N ARG A 86 3.38 3.52 12.84
CA ARG A 86 3.95 4.83 13.23
C ARG A 86 4.12 5.83 12.08
N PHE A 87 4.05 5.38 10.82
CA PHE A 87 4.14 6.26 9.66
C PHE A 87 2.81 6.90 9.28
N ALA A 88 1.69 6.44 9.85
CA ALA A 88 0.38 7.03 9.61
C ALA A 88 0.37 8.54 9.88
N GLY A 89 -0.18 9.32 8.94
CA GLY A 89 -0.28 10.77 9.01
C GLY A 89 1.01 11.53 8.69
N ARG A 90 2.16 10.86 8.54
CA ARG A 90 3.41 11.53 8.15
C ARG A 90 3.37 11.99 6.71
N LYS A 91 3.96 13.13 6.42
CA LYS A 91 4.08 13.67 5.06
C LYS A 91 4.95 12.76 4.19
N MET A 92 4.42 12.33 3.05
CA MET A 92 5.11 11.54 2.02
C MET A 92 5.82 12.45 1.01
N ALA A 93 6.58 11.87 0.09
CA ALA A 93 7.33 12.61 -0.94
C ALA A 93 6.44 13.40 -1.92
N ASP A 94 5.20 12.97 -2.17
CA ASP A 94 4.21 13.75 -2.94
C ASP A 94 3.60 14.93 -2.16
N GLY A 95 3.91 15.03 -0.86
CA GLY A 95 3.41 16.07 0.03
C GLY A 95 2.11 15.73 0.75
N THR A 96 1.48 14.59 0.46
CA THR A 96 0.25 14.14 1.12
C THR A 96 0.57 13.32 2.39
N PRO A 97 -0.35 13.26 3.38
CA PRO A 97 -0.15 12.42 4.56
C PRO A 97 -0.31 10.94 4.21
N MET A 98 0.56 10.10 4.75
CA MET A 98 0.48 8.65 4.62
C MET A 98 -0.82 8.13 5.24
N ASN A 99 -1.69 7.56 4.41
CA ASN A 99 -2.90 6.91 4.84
C ASN A 99 -2.72 5.39 4.80
N PRO A 100 -2.76 4.67 5.94
CA PRO A 100 -2.59 3.23 5.97
C PRO A 100 -3.70 2.45 5.26
N GLN A 101 -4.84 3.10 4.99
CA GLN A 101 -6.03 2.53 4.33
C GLN A 101 -6.13 2.90 2.84
N ALA A 102 -5.13 3.57 2.28
CA ALA A 102 -5.09 3.91 0.86
C ALA A 102 -4.33 2.83 0.06
N ASP A 103 -4.67 2.69 -1.21
CA ASP A 103 -4.00 1.76 -2.13
C ASP A 103 -2.74 2.44 -2.73
N ILE A 104 -1.74 2.64 -1.86
CA ILE A 104 -0.53 3.44 -2.13
C ILE A 104 0.73 2.64 -1.81
N ALA A 105 1.85 3.05 -2.42
CA ALA A 105 3.16 2.47 -2.17
C ALA A 105 4.31 3.47 -2.32
N ALA A 106 5.49 3.08 -1.83
CA ALA A 106 6.76 3.79 -2.00
C ALA A 106 7.65 3.06 -3.00
N SER A 107 8.38 3.80 -3.84
CA SER A 107 9.39 3.24 -4.73
C SER A 107 10.64 4.13 -4.86
N LYS A 108 11.81 3.49 -4.94
CA LYS A 108 13.12 4.12 -5.15
C LYS A 108 13.27 4.61 -6.59
N THR A 109 12.69 3.86 -7.53
CA THR A 109 12.97 3.99 -8.97
C THR A 109 11.74 4.45 -9.74
N LEU A 110 10.52 4.05 -9.38
CA LEU A 110 9.34 4.49 -10.13
C LEU A 110 9.01 5.97 -9.85
N PRO A 111 8.62 6.76 -10.86
CA PRO A 111 8.14 8.13 -10.68
C PRO A 111 6.94 8.21 -9.71
N LEU A 112 6.82 9.31 -8.97
CA LEU A 112 5.59 9.58 -8.20
C LEU A 112 4.40 9.72 -9.16
N GLY A 113 3.23 9.24 -8.74
CA GLY A 113 2.03 9.14 -9.58
C GLY A 113 1.99 7.92 -10.50
N THR A 114 3.04 7.08 -10.50
CA THR A 114 3.00 5.81 -11.23
C THR A 114 1.90 4.93 -10.65
N LYS A 115 0.98 4.44 -11.49
CA LYS A 115 0.08 3.34 -11.11
C LYS A 115 0.71 2.02 -11.52
N ALA A 116 0.73 1.04 -10.64
CA ALA A 116 1.31 -0.26 -10.90
C ALA A 116 0.48 -1.38 -10.29
N GLU A 117 0.40 -2.50 -10.99
CA GLU A 117 -0.07 -3.76 -10.41
C GLU A 117 1.09 -4.39 -9.63
N VAL A 118 0.84 -4.74 -8.38
CA VAL A 118 1.78 -5.48 -7.53
C VAL A 118 1.22 -6.87 -7.32
N LYS A 119 1.96 -7.88 -7.76
CA LYS A 119 1.61 -9.28 -7.59
C LYS A 119 2.52 -9.94 -6.57
N ASN A 120 1.95 -10.54 -5.54
CA ASN A 120 2.68 -11.44 -4.65
C ASN A 120 2.94 -12.76 -5.40
N LEU A 121 4.22 -13.13 -5.54
CA LEU A 121 4.64 -14.30 -6.30
C LEU A 121 4.44 -15.63 -5.55
N GLU A 122 4.20 -15.58 -4.23
CA GLU A 122 4.00 -16.78 -3.41
C GLU A 122 2.56 -17.29 -3.48
N ASN A 123 1.57 -16.39 -3.49
CA ASN A 123 0.15 -16.74 -3.50
C ASN A 123 -0.58 -16.32 -4.79
N GLY A 124 0.07 -15.55 -5.66
CA GLY A 124 -0.50 -15.07 -6.92
C GLY A 124 -1.49 -13.91 -6.79
N LYS A 125 -1.76 -13.40 -5.59
CA LYS A 125 -2.66 -12.26 -5.36
C LYS A 125 -2.06 -10.99 -5.93
N SER A 126 -2.90 -10.09 -6.42
CA SER A 126 -2.47 -8.82 -7.03
C SER A 126 -3.36 -7.66 -6.62
N GLU A 127 -2.77 -6.48 -6.51
CA GLU A 127 -3.45 -5.23 -6.18
C GLU A 127 -2.82 -4.08 -6.97
N VAL A 128 -3.65 -3.12 -7.38
CA VAL A 128 -3.17 -1.90 -8.05
C VAL A 128 -2.90 -0.83 -7.00
N VAL A 129 -1.72 -0.22 -7.09
CA VAL A 129 -1.27 0.84 -6.19
C VAL A 129 -0.79 2.06 -6.95
N GLU A 130 -0.81 3.20 -6.27
CA GLU A 130 -0.16 4.43 -6.74
C GLU A 130 1.13 4.72 -5.96
N ILE A 131 2.22 5.02 -6.67
CA ILE A 131 3.50 5.40 -6.07
C ILE A 131 3.41 6.84 -5.58
N ARG A 132 3.41 7.04 -4.26
CA ARG A 132 3.28 8.37 -3.62
C ARG A 132 4.44 8.77 -2.73
N ASP A 133 5.37 7.85 -2.48
CA ASP A 133 6.51 8.09 -1.60
C ASP A 133 7.82 7.48 -2.12
N ARG A 134 8.93 7.81 -1.45
CA ARG A 134 10.28 7.34 -1.76
C ARG A 134 10.79 6.34 -0.74
N GLY A 135 11.43 5.28 -1.23
CA GLY A 135 11.87 4.13 -0.45
C GLY A 135 11.52 2.84 -1.19
N PRO A 136 11.70 1.64 -0.63
CA PRO A 136 12.39 1.33 0.63
C PRO A 136 13.90 1.54 0.52
N TYR A 137 14.56 2.16 1.50
CA TYR A 137 16.03 2.38 1.50
C TYR A 137 16.87 1.18 1.93
N VAL A 138 16.28 -0.01 1.99
CA VAL A 138 16.97 -1.26 2.28
C VAL A 138 17.23 -2.01 0.98
N ASP A 139 18.40 -2.63 0.87
CA ASP A 139 18.78 -3.39 -0.32
C ASP A 139 17.89 -4.62 -0.52
N GLY A 140 17.63 -4.96 -1.79
CA GLY A 140 16.78 -6.09 -2.18
C GLY A 140 15.27 -5.84 -2.10
N ARG A 141 14.82 -4.73 -1.48
CA ARG A 141 13.41 -4.32 -1.50
C ARG A 141 13.17 -3.27 -2.58
N ILE A 142 12.09 -3.45 -3.34
CA ILE A 142 11.76 -2.58 -4.48
C ILE A 142 10.51 -1.73 -4.23
N VAL A 143 9.66 -2.13 -3.28
CA VAL A 143 8.41 -1.45 -2.96
C VAL A 143 8.06 -1.57 -1.47
N ASP A 144 7.54 -0.49 -0.88
CA ASP A 144 6.89 -0.48 0.44
C ASP A 144 5.41 -0.19 0.26
N LEU A 145 4.54 -1.12 0.65
CA LEU A 145 3.08 -1.05 0.51
C LEU A 145 2.42 -0.37 1.72
N SER A 146 1.21 0.15 1.55
CA SER A 146 0.37 0.48 2.69
C SER A 146 -0.05 -0.80 3.45
N PRO A 147 -0.35 -0.70 4.77
CA PRO A 147 -0.89 -1.83 5.55
C PRO A 147 -2.09 -2.50 4.91
N LYS A 148 -3.07 -1.72 4.40
CA LYS A 148 -4.24 -2.28 3.72
C LYS A 148 -3.87 -3.10 2.48
N VAL A 149 -2.93 -2.64 1.66
CA VAL A 149 -2.52 -3.41 0.47
C VAL A 149 -1.76 -4.67 0.88
N ALA A 150 -0.92 -4.58 1.91
CA ALA A 150 -0.23 -5.75 2.45
C ALA A 150 -1.20 -6.80 3.00
N GLU A 151 -2.30 -6.39 3.64
CA GLU A 151 -3.38 -7.28 4.09
C GLU A 151 -4.03 -7.98 2.90
N LYS A 152 -4.39 -7.25 1.83
CA LYS A 152 -5.00 -7.84 0.63
C LYS A 152 -4.09 -8.82 -0.10
N LEU A 153 -2.77 -8.58 -0.08
CA LEU A 153 -1.76 -9.45 -0.70
C LEU A 153 -1.26 -10.58 0.20
N ASP A 154 -1.79 -10.72 1.42
CA ASP A 154 -1.34 -11.62 2.49
C ASP A 154 0.17 -11.52 2.79
N ILE A 155 0.71 -10.31 2.94
CA ILE A 155 2.14 -10.08 3.25
C ILE A 155 2.35 -9.78 4.76
N VAL A 156 1.27 -9.54 5.51
CA VAL A 156 1.35 -9.04 6.89
C VAL A 156 2.05 -10.01 7.83
N GLU A 157 1.76 -11.32 7.71
CA GLU A 157 2.32 -12.35 8.59
C GLU A 157 3.84 -12.48 8.42
N ASP A 158 4.31 -12.55 7.17
CA ASP A 158 5.74 -12.72 6.85
C ASP A 158 6.53 -11.40 6.90
N GLY A 159 5.86 -10.25 6.87
CA GLY A 159 6.48 -8.92 6.85
C GLY A 159 7.03 -8.51 5.49
N VAL A 160 7.47 -9.48 4.70
CA VAL A 160 8.11 -9.33 3.38
C VAL A 160 7.67 -10.47 2.45
N ALA A 161 7.54 -10.17 1.17
CA ALA A 161 7.22 -11.19 0.14
C ALA A 161 7.94 -10.89 -1.18
N PRO A 162 8.30 -11.89 -1.99
CA PRO A 162 8.73 -11.68 -3.36
C PRO A 162 7.55 -11.23 -4.21
N VAL A 163 7.75 -10.13 -4.96
CA VAL A 163 6.71 -9.52 -5.78
C VAL A 163 7.19 -9.25 -7.20
N GLU A 164 6.22 -9.18 -8.09
CA GLU A 164 6.35 -8.57 -9.41
C GLU A 164 5.57 -7.26 -9.44
N VAL A 165 6.22 -6.18 -9.82
CA VAL A 165 5.63 -4.84 -9.95
C VAL A 165 5.56 -4.49 -11.43
N ARG A 166 4.35 -4.30 -11.94
CA ARG A 166 4.06 -4.04 -13.35
C ARG A 166 3.45 -2.64 -13.49
N PRO A 167 4.23 -1.65 -13.97
CA PRO A 167 3.69 -0.31 -14.20
C PRO A 167 2.55 -0.34 -15.22
N ILE A 168 1.44 0.32 -14.91
CA ILE A 168 0.26 0.50 -15.77
C ILE A 168 0.35 1.87 -16.43
N GLU A 169 0.49 2.91 -15.60
CA GLU A 169 0.64 4.32 -16.03
C GLU A 169 1.91 4.89 -15.42
N VAL A 170 2.80 5.43 -16.24
CA VAL A 170 4.08 6.01 -15.83
C VAL A 170 4.17 7.47 -16.26
N PRO A 171 4.08 8.44 -15.33
CA PRO A 171 4.30 9.84 -15.61
C PRO A 171 5.69 10.07 -16.20
N GLN A 172 5.77 10.86 -17.26
CA GLN A 172 7.00 11.20 -17.97
C GLN A 172 7.48 12.61 -17.60
N PRO A 173 8.78 12.92 -17.79
CA PRO A 173 9.32 14.25 -17.48
C PRO A 173 8.71 15.39 -18.30
N ASP A 174 8.14 15.09 -19.48
CA ASP A 174 7.45 16.04 -20.36
C ASP A 174 5.98 16.26 -19.97
N GLY A 175 5.50 15.63 -18.89
CA GLY A 175 4.11 15.69 -18.42
C GLY A 175 3.17 14.70 -19.11
N SER A 176 3.63 13.94 -20.10
CA SER A 176 2.84 12.86 -20.69
C SER A 176 2.75 11.65 -19.76
N VAL A 177 1.82 10.73 -20.04
CA VAL A 177 1.70 9.45 -19.33
C VAL A 177 1.98 8.32 -20.33
N LYS A 178 2.97 7.49 -20.01
CA LYS A 178 3.30 6.29 -20.79
C LYS A 178 2.58 5.08 -20.21
N LEU A 179 2.03 4.23 -21.07
CA LEU A 179 1.53 2.92 -20.68
C LEU A 179 2.69 1.93 -20.48
N GLY A 180 2.70 1.25 -19.34
CA GLY A 180 3.69 0.23 -19.01
C GLY A 180 3.25 -1.20 -19.31
N ASP A 181 4.07 -2.17 -18.93
CA ASP A 181 3.84 -3.60 -19.17
C ASP A 181 2.58 -4.15 -18.46
N GLY A 182 2.09 -3.49 -17.41
CA GLY A 182 0.84 -3.83 -16.72
C GLY A 182 -0.42 -3.37 -17.44
N ALA A 183 -0.32 -2.40 -18.36
CA ALA A 183 -1.48 -1.90 -19.10
C ALA A 183 -2.03 -2.90 -20.14
N ARG A 184 -1.16 -3.75 -20.69
CA ARG A 184 -1.52 -4.71 -21.75
C ARG A 184 -2.54 -5.75 -21.28
N ASP A 185 -2.47 -6.12 -20.01
CA ASP A 185 -3.30 -7.19 -19.45
C ASP A 185 -4.63 -6.65 -18.92
N ASN A 186 -4.62 -5.42 -18.40
CA ASN A 186 -5.82 -4.73 -17.91
C ASN A 186 -6.74 -4.26 -19.05
N GLY A 187 -6.22 -4.03 -20.27
CA GLY A 187 -7.01 -3.63 -21.43
C GLY A 187 -7.73 -4.78 -22.15
N ALA A 188 -7.32 -6.03 -21.94
CA ALA A 188 -7.92 -7.19 -22.61
C ALA A 188 -9.26 -7.66 -21.99
N SER A 189 -9.60 -7.15 -20.80
CA SER A 189 -10.85 -7.53 -20.11
C SER A 189 -12.07 -6.66 -20.46
N SER A 190 -11.92 -5.60 -21.28
CA SER A 190 -13.00 -4.64 -21.58
C SER A 190 -13.52 -4.64 -23.02
N SER A 191 -12.98 -5.46 -23.92
CA SER A 191 -13.37 -5.48 -25.35
C SER A 191 -14.13 -6.74 -25.80
N GLY A 192 -14.80 -7.45 -24.89
CA GLY A 192 -15.65 -8.60 -25.21
C GLY A 192 -17.12 -8.34 -24.92
N ARG A 193 -17.85 -7.78 -25.90
CA ARG A 193 -19.31 -7.79 -25.98
C ARG A 193 -19.73 -8.21 -27.38
#